data_AF-A0A150X0C6-F1
#
_entry.id   AF-A0A150X0C6-F1
#
_cell.length_a   1.000
_cell.length_b   1.000
_cell.length_c   1.000
_cell.angle_alpha   90.00
_cell.angle_beta   90.00
_cell.angle_gamma   90.00
#
_symmetry.space_group_name_H-M   'P 1'
#
loop_
_entity.id
_entity.type
_entity.pdbx_description
1 polymer ?
#
loop_
_entity_poly.entity_id
_entity_poly.type
_entity_poly.pdbx_seq_one_letter_code
_entity_poly.pdbx_strand_id
1 'polypeptide(L)'
;MLKLKFQTIQALNQRIKNHLPPSLSKLIGFSFVAALSLLSIKINAQTKITKNSENRFIGMIKSDFYSDPNGLLKDASIGIEWWTLLGEPVELYSVKWNSTGVFKVNIEGKQISISKNSLNKYPDLQKRFDNIKPYKIDFAIYGTADGGSSSVKRGSSFQYSSFYNQGSAYKKDGQSYDPYKLSARVLYQIPDAKLLVGKSGQTSRSIVPESPMTWNEFIAWKQNTSNYSEPNIKYDYLVLNKSESEYRKLDEGAKKQLISTLKHLYSNTNSFTLKAQITNLEWPKYELESLAREFLKREEKKETEEEQKEDDFWSGEEEKTDKTKEAKEDDFWNGKSENTQENTDDFWSGKDKSKNTEDDFWGGKGSVEEEVELERKLAEASGDQYLGHKTVTTKYIRVRCRDHGDIDGDRVEILHNGKVIESNYTLSASFSTFNVELTEGINRISFRALNQGSLGNNTAQFRIEDQNDNLLYNNEWNITTGYKGTLLIIKN
;
A
#
# COMPACT_ATOMS: atom_id res chain seq x y z
N MET A 1 -33.18 -18.32 6.65
CA MET A 1 -33.10 -17.53 7.91
C MET A 1 -33.40 -16.04 7.75
N LEU A 2 -32.97 -15.34 6.69
CA LEU A 2 -33.27 -13.89 6.53
C LEU A 2 -34.77 -13.55 6.36
N LYS A 3 -35.51 -14.34 5.56
CA LYS A 3 -36.97 -14.13 5.38
C LYS A 3 -37.76 -14.26 6.69
N LEU A 4 -37.39 -15.23 7.53
CA LEU A 4 -38.02 -15.44 8.84
C LEU A 4 -37.80 -14.24 9.78
N LYS A 5 -36.59 -13.68 9.82
CA LYS A 5 -36.27 -12.53 10.70
C LYS A 5 -36.97 -11.23 10.28
N PHE A 6 -37.19 -11.01 8.99
CA PHE A 6 -37.91 -9.84 8.48
C PHE A 6 -39.40 -9.87 8.84
N GLN A 7 -40.02 -11.05 8.77
CA GLN A 7 -41.41 -11.25 9.17
C GLN A 7 -41.61 -11.05 10.68
N THR A 8 -40.62 -11.42 11.52
CA THR A 8 -40.68 -11.22 12.97
C THR A 8 -40.67 -9.73 13.36
N ILE A 9 -39.87 -8.91 12.66
CA ILE A 9 -39.75 -7.46 12.93
C ILE A 9 -41.03 -6.72 12.51
N GLN A 10 -41.62 -7.10 11.38
CA GLN A 10 -42.91 -6.52 10.94
C GLN A 10 -44.05 -6.87 11.90
N ALA A 11 -44.12 -8.11 12.38
CA ALA A 11 -45.12 -8.53 13.36
C ALA A 11 -44.98 -7.80 14.72
N LEU A 12 -43.75 -7.50 15.14
CA LEU A 12 -43.48 -6.76 16.38
C LEU A 12 -43.94 -5.29 16.27
N ASN A 13 -43.65 -4.63 15.15
CA ASN A 13 -44.10 -3.25 14.89
C ASN A 13 -45.63 -3.14 14.81
N GLN A 14 -46.30 -4.16 14.30
CA GLN A 14 -47.76 -4.18 14.20
C GLN A 14 -48.43 -4.40 15.56
N ARG A 15 -47.82 -5.22 16.45
CA ARG A 15 -48.27 -5.38 17.85
C ARG A 15 -48.10 -4.12 18.68
N ILE A 16 -47.00 -3.38 18.51
CA ILE A 16 -46.75 -2.13 19.23
C ILE A 16 -47.79 -1.06 18.86
N LYS A 17 -48.17 -0.95 17.58
CA LYS A 17 -49.24 -0.04 17.13
C LYS A 17 -50.61 -0.36 17.72
N ASN A 18 -50.90 -1.63 17.99
CA ASN A 18 -52.21 -2.07 18.48
C ASN A 18 -52.36 -1.95 20.01
N HIS A 19 -51.33 -1.53 20.75
CA HIS A 19 -51.35 -1.41 22.21
C HIS A 19 -51.07 0.00 22.74
N LEU A 20 -51.08 1.02 21.88
CA LEU A 20 -50.99 2.42 22.28
C LEU A 20 -52.40 3.01 22.50
N PRO A 21 -52.68 3.62 23.67
CA PRO A 21 -53.97 4.25 23.93
C PRO A 21 -54.19 5.49 23.04
N PRO A 22 -55.45 5.81 22.68
CA PRO A 22 -55.77 6.85 21.69
C PRO A 22 -55.25 8.26 22.05
N SER A 23 -55.01 8.54 23.32
CA SER A 23 -54.55 9.85 23.82
C SER A 23 -53.07 10.17 23.54
N LEU A 24 -52.26 9.20 23.11
CA LEU A 24 -50.85 9.40 22.72
C LEU A 24 -50.63 9.48 21.20
N SER A 25 -51.69 9.36 20.40
CA SER A 25 -51.62 9.36 18.93
C SER A 25 -51.52 10.76 18.29
N LYS A 26 -51.73 11.84 19.05
CA LYS A 26 -51.76 13.23 18.54
C LYS A 26 -50.55 14.09 18.91
N LEU A 27 -49.53 13.54 19.58
CA LEU A 27 -48.29 14.29 19.92
C LEU A 27 -47.00 13.67 19.37
N ILE A 28 -47.09 12.78 18.37
CA ILE A 28 -45.93 12.19 17.69
C ILE A 28 -46.17 12.27 16.18
N GLY A 29 -46.33 13.49 15.67
CA GLY A 29 -46.05 13.83 14.29
C GLY A 29 -44.60 14.30 14.23
N PHE A 30 -43.76 13.66 13.41
CA PHE A 30 -42.33 13.94 13.23
C PHE A 30 -41.41 13.62 14.42
N SER A 31 -40.94 12.35 14.51
CA SER A 31 -39.54 11.98 14.84
C SER A 31 -39.36 10.51 15.17
N PHE A 32 -39.86 9.59 14.33
CA PHE A 32 -39.51 8.16 14.45
C PHE A 32 -39.17 7.48 13.12
N VAL A 33 -38.75 8.28 12.13
CA VAL A 33 -38.10 7.80 10.89
C VAL A 33 -36.61 8.16 10.85
N ALA A 34 -36.11 9.00 11.79
CA ALA A 34 -34.73 9.47 11.80
C ALA A 34 -33.78 8.72 12.79
N ALA A 35 -34.27 7.77 13.57
CA ALA A 35 -33.46 6.95 14.49
C ALA A 35 -33.21 5.51 13.99
N LEU A 36 -33.48 5.25 12.70
CA LEU A 36 -32.96 4.10 11.95
C LEU A 36 -31.92 4.56 10.92
N SER A 37 -31.14 5.59 11.28
CA SER A 37 -29.85 5.83 10.63
C SER A 37 -28.80 4.96 11.34
N LEU A 38 -28.11 4.15 10.53
CA LEU A 38 -26.83 3.53 10.86
C LEU A 38 -26.83 2.35 11.86
N LEU A 39 -27.65 1.33 11.62
CA LEU A 39 -27.04 -0.01 11.57
C LEU A 39 -26.85 -0.38 10.09
N SER A 40 -25.83 0.22 9.48
CA SER A 40 -25.17 -0.41 8.34
C SER A 40 -24.75 -1.79 8.82
N ILE A 41 -25.46 -2.83 8.40
CA ILE A 41 -25.00 -4.21 8.55
C ILE A 41 -23.67 -4.23 7.81
N LYS A 42 -22.55 -4.16 8.56
CA LYS A 42 -21.20 -4.27 8.01
C LYS A 42 -21.09 -5.65 7.41
N ILE A 43 -21.29 -5.75 6.09
CA ILE A 43 -20.91 -6.93 5.35
C ILE A 43 -19.37 -6.90 5.33
N ASN A 44 -18.76 -7.58 6.30
CA ASN A 44 -17.33 -7.90 6.31
C ASN A 44 -17.03 -8.79 5.10
N ALA A 45 -16.91 -8.20 3.92
CA ALA A 45 -16.70 -8.92 2.68
C ALA A 45 -15.27 -9.46 2.67
N GLN A 46 -15.12 -10.76 2.89
CA GLN A 46 -13.87 -11.46 2.64
C GLN A 46 -13.68 -11.64 1.13
N THR A 47 -12.47 -11.43 0.64
CA THR A 47 -12.09 -11.71 -0.74
C THR A 47 -11.40 -13.07 -0.80
N LYS A 48 -11.92 -13.98 -1.62
CA LYS A 48 -11.23 -15.23 -1.95
C LYS A 48 -10.33 -15.04 -3.16
N ILE A 49 -9.04 -15.27 -3.00
CA ILE A 49 -8.01 -15.18 -4.05
C ILE A 49 -7.48 -16.59 -4.30
N THR A 50 -7.61 -17.09 -5.52
CA THR A 50 -7.21 -18.44 -5.89
C THR A 50 -5.91 -18.39 -6.69
N LYS A 51 -5.01 -19.35 -6.45
CA LYS A 51 -3.77 -19.51 -7.21
C LYS A 51 -4.10 -19.71 -8.69
N ASN A 52 -3.52 -18.90 -9.57
CA ASN A 52 -3.72 -19.00 -11.00
C ASN A 52 -2.80 -20.08 -11.63
N SER A 53 -2.87 -20.24 -12.96
CA SER A 53 -2.04 -21.20 -13.71
C SER A 53 -0.53 -20.92 -13.64
N GLU A 54 -0.13 -19.69 -13.32
CA GLU A 54 1.27 -19.26 -13.16
C GLU A 54 1.74 -19.34 -11.70
N ASN A 55 0.99 -20.02 -10.83
CA ASN A 55 1.24 -20.11 -9.39
C ASN A 55 1.22 -18.76 -8.64
N ARG A 56 0.53 -17.76 -9.18
CA ARG A 56 0.37 -16.43 -8.57
C ARG A 56 -0.98 -16.29 -7.88
N PHE A 57 -1.01 -15.51 -6.80
CA PHE A 57 -2.22 -15.06 -6.13
C PHE A 57 -2.44 -13.58 -6.45
N ILE A 58 -3.45 -13.29 -7.25
CA ILE A 58 -3.74 -11.92 -7.71
C ILE A 58 -5.17 -11.57 -7.32
N GLY A 59 -5.36 -10.48 -6.60
CA GLY A 59 -6.71 -10.04 -6.25
C GLY A 59 -6.79 -8.73 -5.47
N MET A 60 -7.96 -8.09 -5.55
CA MET A 60 -8.26 -6.83 -4.87
C MET A 60 -9.09 -7.08 -3.61
N ILE A 61 -8.59 -6.62 -2.47
CA ILE A 61 -9.20 -6.81 -1.15
C ILE A 61 -9.72 -5.47 -0.68
N LYS A 62 -11.03 -5.40 -0.42
CA LYS A 62 -11.64 -4.19 0.15
C LYS A 62 -11.21 -4.08 1.60
N SER A 63 -10.76 -2.89 2.00
CA SER A 63 -10.41 -2.63 3.38
C SER A 63 -11.64 -2.34 4.22
N ASP A 64 -11.65 -2.86 5.44
CA ASP A 64 -12.55 -2.41 6.49
C ASP A 64 -12.24 -0.96 6.87
N PHE A 65 -13.27 -0.26 7.36
CA PHE A 65 -13.21 1.16 7.66
C PHE A 65 -12.30 1.45 8.86
N TYR A 66 -11.33 2.34 8.65
CA TYR A 66 -10.49 2.94 9.70
C TYR A 66 -11.07 4.28 10.15
N SER A 67 -10.82 4.67 11.40
CA SER A 67 -11.19 5.99 11.90
C SER A 67 -10.34 7.07 11.23
N ASP A 68 -10.81 7.62 10.11
CA ASP A 68 -10.16 8.76 9.45
C ASP A 68 -10.44 10.06 10.22
N PRO A 69 -9.43 10.68 10.87
CA PRO A 69 -9.61 11.90 11.65
C PRO A 69 -10.08 13.10 10.81
N ASN A 70 -9.70 13.15 9.52
CA ASN A 70 -10.06 14.23 8.63
C ASN A 70 -11.37 13.95 7.86
N GLY A 71 -11.89 12.73 7.91
CA GLY A 71 -13.15 12.33 7.27
C GLY A 71 -13.15 12.37 5.74
N LEU A 72 -11.97 12.40 5.12
CA LEU A 72 -11.76 12.48 3.68
C LEU A 72 -11.84 11.11 2.99
N LEU A 73 -11.51 10.01 3.69
CA LEU A 73 -11.55 8.65 3.18
C LEU A 73 -12.97 8.08 3.23
N LYS A 74 -13.51 7.71 2.07
CA LYS A 74 -14.78 6.99 1.95
C LYS A 74 -14.58 5.49 2.02
N ASP A 75 -13.68 4.97 1.18
CA ASP A 75 -13.33 3.57 1.11
C ASP A 75 -11.93 3.41 0.51
N ALA A 76 -11.30 2.28 0.81
CA ALA A 76 -10.01 1.88 0.26
C ALA A 76 -10.00 0.39 -0.08
N SER A 77 -9.16 0.01 -1.03
CA SER A 77 -8.89 -1.36 -1.41
C SER A 77 -7.40 -1.52 -1.69
N ILE A 78 -6.88 -2.69 -1.33
CA ILE A 78 -5.50 -3.09 -1.61
C ILE A 78 -5.50 -4.30 -2.54
N GLY A 79 -4.83 -4.16 -3.68
CA GLY A 79 -4.55 -5.26 -4.58
C GLY A 79 -3.24 -5.92 -4.20
N ILE A 80 -3.24 -7.25 -4.18
CA ILE A 80 -2.05 -8.06 -3.95
C ILE A 80 -1.72 -8.85 -5.20
N GLU A 81 -0.43 -9.03 -5.45
CA GLU A 81 0.11 -10.06 -6.31
C GLU A 81 1.24 -10.76 -5.56
N TRP A 82 1.03 -12.03 -5.21
CA TRP A 82 2.03 -12.85 -4.52
C TRP A 82 2.40 -14.05 -5.37
N TRP A 83 3.69 -14.29 -5.53
CA TRP A 83 4.21 -15.47 -6.22
C TRP A 83 5.58 -15.86 -5.68
N THR A 84 6.19 -16.87 -6.30
CA THR A 84 7.58 -17.21 -6.03
C THR A 84 8.42 -17.09 -7.28
N LEU A 85 9.62 -16.54 -7.15
CA LEU A 85 10.66 -16.54 -8.18
C LEU A 85 11.87 -17.28 -7.62
N LEU A 86 12.34 -18.32 -8.32
CA LEU A 86 13.43 -19.19 -7.85
C LEU A 86 13.23 -19.73 -6.41
N GLY A 87 11.98 -19.97 -6.02
CA GLY A 87 11.63 -20.48 -4.68
C GLY A 87 11.54 -19.42 -3.58
N GLU A 88 11.65 -18.14 -3.93
CA GLU A 88 11.62 -17.01 -2.98
C GLU A 88 10.39 -16.14 -3.19
N PRO A 89 9.83 -15.54 -2.12
CA PRO A 89 8.55 -14.87 -2.19
C PRO A 89 8.70 -13.52 -2.88
N VAL A 90 7.80 -13.23 -3.83
CA VAL A 90 7.73 -11.94 -4.49
C VAL A 90 6.35 -11.36 -4.28
N GLU A 91 6.31 -10.06 -4.00
CA GLU A 91 5.11 -9.32 -3.69
C GLU A 91 5.01 -8.02 -4.49
N LEU A 92 3.79 -7.67 -4.84
CA LEU A 92 3.47 -6.42 -5.49
C LEU A 92 2.10 -5.93 -5.05
N TYR A 93 1.96 -4.62 -4.88
CA TYR A 93 0.76 -4.01 -4.34
C TYR A 93 0.16 -2.96 -5.26
N SER A 94 -1.16 -2.81 -5.16
CA SER A 94 -1.87 -1.65 -5.67
C SER A 94 -2.82 -1.10 -4.61
N VAL A 95 -3.02 0.21 -4.62
CA VAL A 95 -3.94 0.91 -3.72
C VAL A 95 -4.96 1.67 -4.55
N LYS A 96 -6.23 1.51 -4.19
CA LYS A 96 -7.32 2.35 -4.67
C LYS A 96 -8.05 2.91 -3.48
N TRP A 97 -8.29 4.21 -3.46
CA TRP A 97 -9.10 4.84 -2.43
C TRP A 97 -10.04 5.85 -3.05
N ASN A 98 -11.17 6.11 -2.38
CA ASN A 98 -12.15 7.09 -2.79
C ASN A 98 -12.35 8.12 -1.70
N SER A 99 -12.49 9.38 -2.10
CA SER A 99 -12.80 10.49 -1.21
C SER A 99 -14.30 10.55 -0.89
N THR A 100 -14.63 11.03 0.31
CA THR A 100 -15.99 11.47 0.68
C THR A 100 -16.37 12.79 -0.02
N GLY A 101 -15.38 13.51 -0.56
CA GLY A 101 -15.53 14.87 -1.07
C GLY A 101 -15.54 15.94 0.02
N VAL A 102 -15.25 15.59 1.28
CA VAL A 102 -15.23 16.53 2.41
C VAL A 102 -14.03 16.23 3.29
N PHE A 103 -13.30 17.24 3.75
CA PHE A 103 -12.32 17.06 4.82
C PHE A 103 -12.57 18.03 5.97
N LYS A 104 -12.08 17.64 7.16
CA LYS A 104 -12.11 18.42 8.39
C LYS A 104 -10.71 18.74 8.84
N VAL A 105 -10.48 19.97 9.29
CA VAL A 105 -9.24 20.43 9.91
C VAL A 105 -9.54 21.30 11.13
N ASN A 106 -8.61 21.33 12.08
CA ASN A 106 -8.72 22.22 13.23
C ASN A 106 -7.84 23.45 12.97
N ILE A 107 -8.45 24.63 12.88
CA ILE A 107 -7.77 25.91 12.72
C ILE A 107 -8.07 26.74 13.98
N GLU A 108 -7.04 27.13 14.72
CA GLU A 108 -7.18 27.99 15.92
C GLU A 108 -8.19 27.45 16.95
N GLY A 109 -8.22 26.13 17.13
CA GLY A 109 -9.14 25.45 18.05
C GLY A 109 -10.56 25.25 17.52
N LYS A 110 -10.89 25.75 16.34
CA LYS A 110 -12.19 25.55 15.67
C LYS A 110 -12.07 24.46 14.60
N GLN A 111 -12.99 23.49 14.63
CA GLN A 111 -13.09 22.50 13.56
C GLN A 111 -13.79 23.13 12.34
N ILE A 112 -13.10 23.15 11.22
CA ILE A 112 -13.58 23.63 9.93
C ILE A 112 -13.79 22.42 9.02
N SER A 113 -14.90 22.42 8.28
CA SER A 113 -15.24 21.39 7.30
C SER A 113 -15.31 22.01 5.92
N ILE A 114 -14.48 21.52 4.98
CA ILE A 114 -14.44 22.00 3.60
C ILE A 114 -14.97 20.90 2.68
N SER A 115 -15.92 21.24 1.82
CA SER A 115 -16.46 20.33 0.81
C SER A 115 -15.88 20.62 -0.57
N LYS A 116 -15.72 19.60 -1.40
CA LYS A 116 -15.33 19.76 -2.81
C LYS A 116 -16.29 20.70 -3.54
N ASN A 117 -17.59 20.60 -3.26
CA ASN A 117 -18.62 21.44 -3.88
C ASN A 117 -18.43 22.93 -3.55
N SER A 118 -18.05 23.28 -2.32
CA SER A 118 -17.78 24.67 -1.94
C SER A 118 -16.54 25.23 -2.64
N LEU A 119 -15.60 24.37 -3.04
CA LEU A 119 -14.40 24.77 -3.78
C LEU A 119 -14.63 25.00 -5.27
N ASN A 120 -15.78 24.59 -5.84
CA ASN A 120 -16.08 24.78 -7.27
C ASN A 120 -16.04 26.26 -7.71
N LYS A 121 -16.25 27.20 -6.77
CA LYS A 121 -16.10 28.65 -7.00
C LYS A 121 -14.65 29.07 -7.29
N TYR A 122 -13.67 28.23 -6.91
CA TYR A 122 -12.24 28.51 -6.92
C TYR A 122 -11.49 27.34 -7.61
N PRO A 123 -11.35 27.36 -8.94
CA PRO A 123 -10.78 26.23 -9.70
C PRO A 123 -9.38 25.80 -9.24
N ASP A 124 -8.57 26.75 -8.76
CA ASP A 124 -7.25 26.49 -8.19
C ASP A 124 -7.32 25.68 -6.88
N LEU A 125 -8.25 26.03 -5.97
CA LEU A 125 -8.45 25.31 -4.72
C LEU A 125 -9.09 23.93 -4.97
N GLN A 126 -9.97 23.82 -5.95
CA GLN A 126 -10.52 22.54 -6.38
C GLN A 126 -9.43 21.62 -6.93
N LYS A 127 -8.51 22.16 -7.75
CA LYS A 127 -7.36 21.41 -8.27
C LYS A 127 -6.43 20.93 -7.15
N ARG A 128 -6.18 21.78 -6.14
CA ARG A 128 -5.43 21.39 -4.93
C ARG A 128 -6.13 20.26 -4.19
N PHE A 129 -7.44 20.37 -3.98
CA PHE A 129 -8.24 19.31 -3.35
C PHE A 129 -8.13 17.98 -4.09
N ASP A 130 -8.27 18.01 -5.42
CA ASP A 130 -8.23 16.80 -6.26
C ASP A 130 -6.84 16.15 -6.31
N ASN A 131 -5.79 16.90 -5.95
CA ASN A 131 -4.42 16.40 -5.83
C ASN A 131 -4.07 15.89 -4.43
N ILE A 132 -4.97 16.01 -3.44
CA ILE A 132 -4.75 15.46 -2.10
C ILE A 132 -4.62 13.94 -2.21
N LYS A 133 -3.56 13.43 -1.59
CA LYS A 133 -3.29 12.00 -1.39
C LYS A 133 -2.89 11.77 0.07
N PRO A 134 -3.14 10.57 0.62
CA PRO A 134 -2.57 10.20 1.92
C PRO A 134 -1.07 10.43 1.92
N TYR A 135 -0.56 11.05 2.99
CA TYR A 135 0.86 11.15 3.26
C TYR A 135 1.43 9.79 3.67
N LYS A 136 0.66 9.04 4.47
CA LYS A 136 0.99 7.69 4.92
C LYS A 136 -0.27 6.84 4.97
N ILE A 137 -0.17 5.59 4.52
CA ILE A 137 -1.23 4.60 4.66
C ILE A 137 -0.63 3.21 4.82
N ASP A 138 -0.97 2.55 5.91
CA ASP A 138 -0.51 1.19 6.21
C ASP A 138 -1.70 0.23 6.15
N PHE A 139 -1.50 -0.98 5.62
CA PHE A 139 -2.52 -2.03 5.60
C PHE A 139 -2.07 -3.26 6.40
N ALA A 140 -3.01 -3.89 7.09
CA ALA A 140 -2.89 -5.26 7.55
C ALA A 140 -3.86 -6.15 6.78
N ILE A 141 -3.34 -7.23 6.21
CA ILE A 141 -4.13 -8.26 5.52
C ILE A 141 -4.16 -9.50 6.39
N TYR A 142 -5.33 -10.07 6.61
CA TYR A 142 -5.48 -11.25 7.46
C TYR A 142 -6.64 -12.14 7.01
N GLY A 143 -6.56 -13.43 7.32
CA GLY A 143 -7.57 -14.39 6.88
C GLY A 143 -7.14 -15.84 6.98
N THR A 144 -7.61 -16.66 6.04
CA THR A 144 -7.25 -18.08 5.95
C THR A 144 -6.51 -18.40 4.66
N ALA A 145 -5.62 -19.39 4.75
CA ALA A 145 -4.96 -20.05 3.64
C ALA A 145 -5.46 -21.49 3.57
N ASP A 146 -6.14 -21.83 2.50
CA ASP A 146 -6.76 -23.14 2.29
C ASP A 146 -6.11 -23.83 1.08
N GLY A 147 -5.86 -25.13 1.20
CA GLY A 147 -4.99 -25.78 0.23
C GLY A 147 -5.04 -27.30 0.16
N GLY A 148 -3.91 -27.86 -0.25
CA GLY A 148 -3.72 -29.28 -0.52
C GLY A 148 -4.04 -30.18 0.67
N SER A 149 -4.27 -31.44 0.34
CA SER A 149 -4.51 -32.51 1.31
C SER A 149 -3.32 -33.44 1.38
N SER A 150 -3.01 -33.93 2.56
CA SER A 150 -2.02 -34.98 2.82
C SER A 150 -2.69 -36.11 3.61
N SER A 151 -2.14 -37.32 3.57
CA SER A 151 -2.58 -38.43 4.41
C SER A 151 -1.37 -39.16 4.94
N VAL A 152 -1.34 -39.40 6.25
CA VAL A 152 -0.29 -40.19 6.89
C VAL A 152 -0.88 -41.49 7.41
N LYS A 153 -0.04 -42.53 7.53
CA LYS A 153 -0.46 -43.78 8.15
C LYS A 153 -0.88 -43.50 9.58
N ARG A 154 -2.00 -44.08 10.00
CA ARG A 154 -2.54 -43.89 11.34
C ARG A 154 -1.51 -44.27 12.40
N GLY A 155 -1.26 -43.35 13.34
CA GLY A 155 -0.20 -43.48 14.36
C GLY A 155 1.16 -42.89 13.98
N SER A 156 1.33 -42.39 12.74
CA SER A 156 2.53 -41.64 12.34
C SER A 156 2.38 -40.16 12.65
N SER A 157 3.49 -39.47 12.94
CA SER A 157 3.50 -38.03 13.14
C SER A 157 3.38 -37.26 11.82
N PHE A 158 2.54 -36.23 11.79
CA PHE A 158 2.51 -35.26 10.70
C PHE A 158 3.05 -33.90 11.17
N GLN A 159 4.23 -33.53 10.68
CA GLN A 159 4.99 -32.37 11.18
C GLN A 159 4.30 -31.02 10.96
N TYR A 160 3.31 -30.94 10.05
CA TYR A 160 2.54 -29.73 9.77
C TYR A 160 1.13 -29.74 10.37
N SER A 161 0.80 -30.73 11.19
CA SER A 161 -0.55 -30.94 11.73
C SER A 161 -1.16 -29.71 12.41
N SER A 162 -0.37 -28.82 13.01
CA SER A 162 -0.84 -27.58 13.64
C SER A 162 -1.46 -26.56 12.68
N PHE A 163 -1.24 -26.70 11.37
CA PHE A 163 -1.75 -25.82 10.31
C PHE A 163 -2.79 -26.51 9.40
N TYR A 164 -3.06 -27.79 9.66
CA TYR A 164 -3.96 -28.62 8.86
C TYR A 164 -5.13 -29.10 9.72
N ASN A 165 -6.33 -29.16 9.14
CA ASN A 165 -7.48 -29.78 9.79
C ASN A 165 -7.47 -31.28 9.49
N GLN A 166 -7.47 -32.10 10.55
CA GLN A 166 -7.59 -33.55 10.45
C GLN A 166 -9.04 -33.93 10.11
N GLY A 167 -9.22 -34.77 9.08
CA GLY A 167 -10.50 -35.34 8.71
C GLY A 167 -10.72 -36.74 9.31
N SER A 168 -11.83 -37.36 8.92
CA SER A 168 -12.14 -38.74 9.34
C SER A 168 -11.15 -39.74 8.73
N ALA A 169 -10.61 -40.63 9.56
CA ALA A 169 -9.71 -41.69 9.11
C ALA A 169 -10.39 -42.61 8.09
N TYR A 170 -9.61 -43.11 7.12
CA TYR A 170 -10.07 -44.04 6.09
C TYR A 170 -9.14 -45.24 5.92
N LYS A 171 -9.61 -46.29 5.27
CA LYS A 171 -8.81 -47.48 4.94
C LYS A 171 -8.48 -47.51 3.46
N LYS A 172 -7.23 -47.84 3.14
CA LYS A 172 -6.75 -48.11 1.78
C LYS A 172 -5.74 -49.25 1.86
N ASP A 173 -5.93 -50.28 1.05
CA ASP A 173 -5.06 -51.46 0.98
C ASP A 173 -4.81 -52.13 2.35
N GLY A 174 -5.87 -52.24 3.16
CA GLY A 174 -5.81 -52.82 4.51
C GLY A 174 -5.16 -51.94 5.59
N GLN A 175 -4.57 -50.79 5.21
CA GLN A 175 -3.95 -49.83 6.14
C GLN A 175 -4.89 -48.66 6.43
N SER A 176 -4.86 -48.15 7.67
CA SER A 176 -5.62 -46.96 8.07
C SER A 176 -4.79 -45.70 7.89
N TYR A 177 -5.41 -44.62 7.40
CA TYR A 177 -4.79 -43.33 7.14
C TYR A 177 -5.58 -42.21 7.81
N ASP A 178 -4.85 -41.22 8.32
CA ASP A 178 -5.41 -39.97 8.84
C ASP A 178 -5.24 -38.87 7.77
N PRO A 179 -6.33 -38.33 7.20
CA PRO A 179 -6.26 -37.24 6.23
C PRO A 179 -6.13 -35.89 6.91
N TYR A 180 -5.35 -35.00 6.30
CA TYR A 180 -5.10 -33.63 6.72
C TYR A 180 -5.34 -32.69 5.55
N LYS A 181 -6.05 -31.58 5.77
CA LYS A 181 -6.26 -30.55 4.75
C LYS A 181 -5.75 -29.20 5.24
N LEU A 182 -4.93 -28.51 4.43
CA LEU A 182 -4.40 -27.20 4.79
C LEU A 182 -5.55 -26.22 4.98
N SER A 183 -5.59 -25.58 6.15
CA SER A 183 -6.52 -24.52 6.48
C SER A 183 -5.92 -23.73 7.63
N ALA A 184 -4.94 -22.88 7.31
CA ALA A 184 -4.16 -22.14 8.30
C ALA A 184 -4.64 -20.69 8.38
N ARG A 185 -4.34 -20.02 9.49
CA ARG A 185 -4.59 -18.57 9.62
C ARG A 185 -3.35 -17.80 9.16
N VAL A 186 -3.58 -16.66 8.50
CA VAL A 186 -2.51 -15.82 7.96
C VAL A 186 -2.70 -14.35 8.32
N LEU A 187 -1.59 -13.65 8.44
CA LEU A 187 -1.51 -12.21 8.67
C LEU A 187 -0.31 -11.65 7.90
N TYR A 188 -0.45 -10.45 7.34
CA TYR A 188 0.66 -9.73 6.72
C TYR A 188 0.49 -8.22 6.89
N GLN A 189 1.56 -7.55 7.32
CA GLN A 189 1.62 -6.09 7.43
C GLN A 189 2.28 -5.50 6.19
N ILE A 190 1.65 -4.50 5.61
CA ILE A 190 2.12 -3.82 4.41
C ILE A 190 2.28 -2.34 4.77
N PRO A 191 3.50 -1.90 5.10
CA PRO A 191 3.77 -0.51 5.41
C PRO A 191 3.69 0.36 4.16
N ASP A 192 3.46 1.66 4.36
CA ASP A 192 3.42 2.69 3.33
C ASP A 192 4.62 2.68 2.39
N ALA A 193 5.82 2.33 2.88
CA ALA A 193 7.03 2.23 2.09
C ALA A 193 6.94 1.22 0.91
N LYS A 194 6.00 0.27 0.95
CA LYS A 194 5.75 -0.71 -0.13
C LYS A 194 4.64 -0.27 -1.09
N LEU A 195 4.02 0.88 -0.84
CA LEU A 195 2.77 1.29 -1.48
C LEU A 195 2.95 2.58 -2.28
N LEU A 196 2.58 2.52 -3.56
CA LEU A 196 2.35 3.72 -4.34
C LEU A 196 0.88 4.15 -4.22
N VAL A 197 0.64 5.36 -3.72
CA VAL A 197 -0.71 5.91 -3.51
C VAL A 197 -0.94 7.14 -4.36
N GLY A 198 -1.94 7.07 -5.24
CA GLY A 198 -2.34 8.16 -6.12
C GLY A 198 -3.54 8.94 -5.62
N LYS A 199 -4.19 9.62 -6.56
CA LYS A 199 -5.35 10.49 -6.27
C LYS A 199 -6.60 9.66 -6.00
N SER A 200 -7.57 10.28 -5.33
CA SER A 200 -8.89 9.68 -5.11
C SER A 200 -9.49 9.17 -6.42
N GLY A 201 -10.02 7.95 -6.39
CA GLY A 201 -10.66 7.27 -7.52
C GLY A 201 -9.68 6.53 -8.44
N GLN A 202 -8.38 6.84 -8.37
CA GLN A 202 -7.36 6.19 -9.18
C GLN A 202 -6.83 4.95 -8.48
N THR A 203 -6.54 3.91 -9.26
CA THR A 203 -5.76 2.77 -8.78
C THR A 203 -4.29 3.08 -9.06
N SER A 204 -3.48 3.09 -8.01
CA SER A 204 -2.03 3.21 -8.11
C SER A 204 -1.41 1.87 -7.83
N ARG A 205 -0.43 1.49 -8.64
CA ARG A 205 0.23 0.20 -8.55
C ARG A 205 1.72 0.48 -8.39
N SER A 206 2.35 -0.17 -7.42
CA SER A 206 3.81 -0.17 -7.33
C SER A 206 4.36 -0.68 -8.66
N ILE A 207 5.43 -0.08 -9.16
CA ILE A 207 5.92 -0.40 -10.51
C ILE A 207 6.94 -1.54 -10.46
N VAL A 208 7.56 -1.72 -9.28
CA VAL A 208 8.60 -2.70 -8.99
C VAL A 208 8.05 -3.77 -8.04
N PRO A 209 8.11 -5.06 -8.40
CA PRO A 209 7.94 -6.16 -7.47
C PRO A 209 9.04 -6.17 -6.40
N GLU A 210 8.67 -6.39 -5.15
CA GLU A 210 9.61 -6.51 -4.04
C GLU A 210 9.71 -7.96 -3.57
N SER A 211 10.80 -8.29 -2.89
CA SER A 211 10.97 -9.55 -2.17
C SER A 211 11.26 -9.22 -0.71
N PRO A 212 10.49 -9.77 0.25
CA PRO A 212 10.90 -9.79 1.65
C PRO A 212 12.32 -10.38 1.79
N MET A 213 13.09 -9.95 2.79
CA MET A 213 14.48 -10.43 2.95
C MET A 213 14.53 -11.94 3.21
N THR A 214 13.49 -12.48 3.85
CA THR A 214 13.34 -13.91 4.11
C THR A 214 11.86 -14.30 4.10
N TRP A 215 11.59 -15.61 3.95
CA TRP A 215 10.24 -16.17 4.17
C TRP A 215 9.67 -15.83 5.55
N ASN A 216 10.52 -15.60 6.55
CA ASN A 216 10.11 -15.22 7.90
C ASN A 216 9.46 -13.83 7.95
N GLU A 217 9.81 -12.95 7.02
CA GLU A 217 9.28 -11.57 6.94
C GLU A 217 8.09 -11.44 5.98
N PHE A 218 7.71 -12.51 5.28
CA PHE A 218 6.57 -12.52 4.39
C PHE A 218 5.27 -12.82 5.17
N ILE A 219 4.43 -13.73 4.70
CA ILE A 219 3.17 -14.07 5.35
C ILE A 219 3.44 -14.73 6.72
N ALA A 220 2.83 -14.19 7.76
CA ALA A 220 2.84 -14.76 9.09
C ALA A 220 1.81 -15.90 9.20
N TRP A 221 2.27 -17.11 9.54
CA TRP A 221 1.41 -18.29 9.65
C TRP A 221 1.07 -18.61 11.09
N LYS A 222 -0.21 -18.86 11.34
CA LYS A 222 -0.75 -19.10 12.67
C LYS A 222 -1.45 -20.45 12.76
N GLN A 223 -1.22 -21.14 13.87
CA GLN A 223 -1.80 -22.45 14.16
C GLN A 223 -3.33 -22.41 14.34
N ASN A 224 -4.00 -23.52 14.03
CA ASN A 224 -5.47 -23.60 14.00
C ASN A 224 -6.13 -23.54 15.38
N THR A 225 -5.39 -23.87 16.44
CA THR A 225 -5.85 -23.89 17.84
C THR A 225 -6.08 -22.51 18.45
N SER A 226 -5.74 -21.44 17.75
CA SER A 226 -5.84 -20.09 18.31
C SER A 226 -7.26 -19.51 18.35
N ASN A 227 -7.58 -18.77 19.42
CA ASN A 227 -8.82 -17.99 19.50
C ASN A 227 -8.87 -16.91 18.41
N TYR A 228 -10.03 -16.81 17.77
CA TYR A 228 -10.31 -15.93 16.64
C TYR A 228 -11.01 -14.66 17.13
N SER A 229 -10.31 -13.53 17.07
CA SER A 229 -10.91 -12.20 17.17
C SER A 229 -9.90 -11.16 16.68
N GLU A 230 -10.06 -10.74 15.42
CA GLU A 230 -9.37 -9.56 14.84
C GLU A 230 -7.83 -9.69 14.80
N PRO A 231 -7.12 -8.86 14.01
CA PRO A 231 -5.68 -8.85 14.04
C PRO A 231 -5.23 -8.28 15.40
N ASN A 232 -5.10 -9.11 16.44
CA ASN A 232 -4.31 -8.74 17.61
C ASN A 232 -2.83 -8.93 17.27
N ILE A 233 -2.34 -8.00 16.47
CA ILE A 233 -1.00 -7.93 15.87
C ILE A 233 0.15 -7.86 16.89
N LYS A 234 -0.15 -7.73 18.19
CA LYS A 234 0.84 -7.43 19.23
C LYS A 234 1.18 -8.62 20.13
N TYR A 235 0.35 -9.66 20.22
CA TYR A 235 0.51 -10.75 21.21
C TYR A 235 0.01 -12.11 20.73
N ASP A 236 0.59 -12.61 19.64
CA ASP A 236 0.16 -13.89 19.09
C ASP A 236 1.26 -14.95 19.17
N TYR A 237 1.36 -15.58 20.34
CA TYR A 237 2.32 -16.66 20.66
C TYR A 237 2.14 -17.93 19.81
N LEU A 238 1.13 -17.99 18.93
CA LEU A 238 0.86 -19.10 18.01
C LEU A 238 1.29 -18.82 16.58
N VAL A 239 2.02 -17.73 16.35
CA VAL A 239 2.65 -17.39 15.07
C VAL A 239 3.96 -18.16 14.91
N LEU A 240 4.12 -18.79 13.74
CA LEU A 240 5.31 -19.54 13.38
C LEU A 240 6.53 -18.62 13.15
N ASN A 241 6.29 -17.52 12.44
CA ASN A 241 7.28 -16.50 12.14
C ASN A 241 7.82 -15.86 13.43
N LYS A 242 9.08 -15.42 13.38
CA LYS A 242 9.82 -14.82 14.48
C LYS A 242 9.99 -13.33 14.24
N SER A 243 10.03 -12.53 15.30
CA SER A 243 10.53 -11.16 15.17
C SER A 243 11.96 -11.15 14.63
N GLU A 244 12.41 -10.06 14.01
CA GLU A 244 13.79 -9.94 13.49
C GLU A 244 14.82 -10.31 14.57
N SER A 245 14.59 -9.83 15.80
CA SER A 245 15.48 -10.08 16.94
C SER A 245 15.54 -11.56 17.36
N GLU A 246 14.42 -12.28 17.27
CA GLU A 246 14.35 -13.70 17.60
C GLU A 246 14.91 -14.55 16.46
N TYR A 247 14.60 -14.19 15.22
CA TYR A 247 15.10 -14.89 14.03
C TYR A 247 16.63 -14.85 13.94
N ARG A 248 17.25 -13.68 14.24
CA ARG A 248 18.71 -13.52 14.27
C ARG A 248 19.39 -14.39 15.34
N LYS A 249 18.68 -14.76 16.41
CA LYS A 249 19.21 -15.59 17.51
C LYS A 249 19.13 -17.09 17.22
N LEU A 250 18.38 -17.50 16.19
CA LEU A 250 18.29 -18.90 15.79
C LEU A 250 19.64 -19.38 15.21
N ASP A 251 19.98 -20.63 15.46
CA ASP A 251 21.06 -21.30 14.73
C ASP A 251 20.64 -21.61 13.28
N GLU A 252 21.61 -21.92 12.42
CA GLU A 252 21.38 -22.16 10.99
C GLU A 252 20.45 -23.36 10.71
N GLY A 253 20.50 -24.40 11.54
CA GLY A 253 19.60 -25.55 11.43
C GLY A 253 18.15 -25.16 11.72
N ALA A 254 17.93 -24.40 12.78
CA ALA A 254 16.61 -23.88 13.15
C ALA A 254 16.06 -22.91 12.10
N LYS A 255 16.89 -22.01 11.54
CA LYS A 255 16.48 -21.13 10.42
C LYS A 255 16.06 -21.94 9.19
N LYS A 256 16.85 -22.95 8.80
CA LYS A 256 16.55 -23.82 7.66
C LYS A 256 15.22 -24.57 7.84
N GLN A 257 14.97 -25.11 9.03
CA GLN A 257 13.72 -25.80 9.35
C GLN A 257 12.51 -24.85 9.31
N LEU A 258 12.65 -23.64 9.87
CA LEU A 258 11.61 -22.61 9.84
C LEU A 258 11.27 -22.21 8.39
N ILE A 259 12.28 -21.84 7.59
CA ILE A 259 12.08 -21.46 6.18
C ILE A 259 11.44 -22.61 5.39
N SER A 260 11.91 -23.85 5.58
CA SER A 260 11.34 -25.02 4.91
C SER A 260 9.85 -25.19 5.23
N THR A 261 9.44 -24.92 6.48
CA THR A 261 8.04 -25.00 6.90
C THR A 261 7.20 -23.90 6.25
N LEU A 262 7.71 -22.66 6.23
CA LEU A 262 7.03 -21.53 5.60
C LEU A 262 6.84 -21.73 4.09
N LYS A 263 7.90 -22.19 3.39
CA LYS A 263 7.85 -22.58 1.98
C LYS A 263 6.79 -23.66 1.73
N HIS A 264 6.75 -24.70 2.57
CA HIS A 264 5.76 -25.78 2.47
C HIS A 264 4.32 -25.28 2.60
N LEU A 265 4.04 -24.41 3.58
CA LEU A 265 2.69 -23.87 3.80
C LEU A 265 2.22 -23.03 2.60
N TYR A 266 3.08 -22.16 2.09
CA TYR A 266 2.76 -21.35 0.91
C TYR A 266 2.57 -22.19 -0.36
N SER A 267 3.49 -23.13 -0.62
CA SER A 267 3.42 -23.97 -1.83
C SER A 267 2.15 -24.82 -1.86
N ASN A 268 1.69 -25.31 -0.71
CA ASN A 268 0.48 -26.12 -0.57
C ASN A 268 -0.81 -25.30 -0.53
N THR A 269 -0.73 -23.97 -0.53
CA THR A 269 -1.93 -23.11 -0.55
C THR A 269 -2.53 -23.04 -1.94
N ASN A 270 -3.85 -23.24 -2.05
CA ASN A 270 -4.59 -23.11 -3.31
C ASN A 270 -5.40 -21.81 -3.35
N SER A 271 -5.84 -21.32 -2.20
CA SER A 271 -6.54 -20.04 -2.11
C SER A 271 -6.35 -19.37 -0.76
N PHE A 272 -6.33 -18.05 -0.76
CA PHE A 272 -6.47 -17.25 0.44
C PHE A 272 -7.89 -16.66 0.53
N THR A 273 -8.47 -16.64 1.72
CA THR A 273 -9.71 -15.90 2.01
C THR A 273 -9.36 -14.76 2.95
N LEU A 274 -9.23 -13.54 2.41
CA LEU A 274 -8.57 -12.41 3.07
C LEU A 274 -9.51 -11.25 3.36
N LYS A 275 -9.17 -10.50 4.40
CA LYS A 275 -9.66 -9.15 4.69
C LYS A 275 -8.47 -8.21 4.73
N ALA A 276 -8.72 -6.94 4.49
CA ALA A 276 -7.75 -5.88 4.68
C ALA A 276 -8.28 -4.88 5.72
N GLN A 277 -7.38 -4.26 6.47
CA GLN A 277 -7.69 -3.18 7.38
C GLN A 277 -6.59 -2.13 7.26
N ILE A 278 -6.98 -0.86 7.12
CA ILE A 278 -6.04 0.24 7.29
C ILE A 278 -5.63 0.30 8.76
N THR A 279 -4.34 0.24 9.04
CA THR A 279 -3.78 0.31 10.40
C THR A 279 -3.25 1.69 10.76
N ASN A 280 -2.85 2.46 9.76
CA ASN A 280 -2.44 3.85 9.90
C ASN A 280 -2.88 4.66 8.69
N LEU A 281 -3.29 5.91 8.91
CA LEU A 281 -3.66 6.85 7.86
C LEU A 281 -3.29 8.26 8.30
N GLU A 282 -2.44 8.92 7.52
CA GLU A 282 -2.05 10.31 7.75
C GLU A 282 -2.26 11.11 6.47
N TRP A 283 -2.89 12.28 6.61
CA TRP A 283 -3.09 13.22 5.51
C TRP A 283 -2.04 14.33 5.54
N PRO A 284 -1.78 15.02 4.41
CA PRO A 284 -0.87 16.16 4.36
C PRO A 284 -1.47 17.35 5.13
N LYS A 285 -1.26 17.37 6.45
CA LYS A 285 -1.86 18.33 7.39
C LYS A 285 -1.73 19.78 6.93
N TYR A 286 -0.52 20.19 6.55
CA TYR A 286 -0.25 21.56 6.10
C TYR A 286 -1.03 21.93 4.83
N GLU A 287 -1.19 21.00 3.90
CA GLU A 287 -1.95 21.26 2.67
C GLU A 287 -3.45 21.38 2.98
N LEU A 288 -4.00 20.51 3.82
CA LEU A 288 -5.40 20.61 4.25
C LEU A 288 -5.68 21.93 4.98
N GLU A 289 -4.80 22.32 5.90
CA GLU A 289 -4.92 23.58 6.65
C GLU A 289 -4.74 24.80 5.74
N SER A 290 -3.74 24.80 4.85
CA SER A 290 -3.51 25.88 3.89
C SER A 290 -4.70 26.07 2.95
N LEU A 291 -5.26 24.97 2.43
CA LEU A 291 -6.44 25.01 1.57
C LEU A 291 -7.63 25.60 2.32
N ALA A 292 -7.89 25.14 3.55
CA ALA A 292 -8.98 25.66 4.37
C ALA A 292 -8.81 27.15 4.72
N ARG A 293 -7.59 27.59 5.08
CA ARG A 293 -7.30 29.01 5.37
C ARG A 293 -7.51 29.89 4.14
N GLU A 294 -7.01 29.46 2.99
CA GLU A 294 -7.17 30.22 1.74
C GLU A 294 -8.65 30.27 1.31
N PHE A 295 -9.40 29.18 1.50
CA PHE A 295 -10.84 29.18 1.26
C PHE A 295 -11.57 30.17 2.18
N LEU A 296 -11.34 30.13 3.50
CA LEU A 296 -11.97 31.01 4.47
C LEU A 296 -11.66 32.48 4.16
N LYS A 297 -10.40 32.80 3.87
CA LYS A 297 -9.96 34.15 3.48
C LYS A 297 -10.72 34.69 2.25
N ARG A 298 -11.08 33.83 1.30
CA ARG A 298 -11.83 34.23 0.10
C ARG A 298 -13.32 34.40 0.38
N GLU A 299 -13.91 33.57 1.25
CA GLU A 299 -15.30 33.76 1.65
C GLU A 299 -15.45 35.02 2.52
N GLU A 300 -14.52 35.30 3.45
CA GLU A 300 -14.52 36.53 4.27
C GLU A 300 -14.39 37.80 3.41
N LYS A 301 -13.51 37.79 2.40
CA LYS A 301 -13.37 38.91 1.44
C LYS A 301 -14.64 39.14 0.63
N LYS A 302 -15.34 38.07 0.27
CA LYS A 302 -16.62 38.20 -0.44
C LYS A 302 -17.70 38.75 0.47
N GLU A 303 -17.78 38.28 1.71
CA GLU A 303 -18.71 38.84 2.70
C GLU A 303 -18.43 40.33 2.89
N THR A 304 -17.17 40.76 3.01
CA THR A 304 -16.83 42.19 3.10
C THR A 304 -17.09 42.98 1.82
N GLU A 305 -16.89 42.41 0.63
CA GLU A 305 -17.23 43.03 -0.66
C GLU A 305 -18.75 43.07 -0.91
N GLU A 306 -19.51 42.10 -0.40
CA GLU A 306 -20.97 42.04 -0.46
C GLU A 306 -21.61 42.98 0.58
N GLU A 307 -21.08 43.06 1.80
CA GLU A 307 -21.46 44.06 2.82
C GLU A 307 -21.15 45.47 2.33
N GLN A 308 -19.98 45.72 1.73
CA GLN A 308 -19.66 47.02 1.12
C GLN A 308 -20.58 47.35 -0.05
N LYS A 309 -20.98 46.36 -0.87
CA LYS A 309 -21.94 46.57 -1.96
C LYS A 309 -23.37 46.77 -1.46
N GLU A 310 -23.78 46.14 -0.36
CA GLU A 310 -25.07 46.41 0.27
C GLU A 310 -25.08 47.80 0.91
N ASP A 311 -24.01 48.20 1.60
CA ASP A 311 -23.84 49.55 2.17
C ASP A 311 -23.80 50.62 1.07
N ASP A 312 -23.10 50.37 -0.04
CA ASP A 312 -23.07 51.25 -1.22
C ASP A 312 -24.46 51.29 -1.91
N PHE A 313 -25.20 50.18 -1.94
CA PHE A 313 -26.54 50.08 -2.55
C PHE A 313 -27.61 50.86 -1.77
N TRP A 314 -27.47 51.01 -0.45
CA TRP A 314 -28.33 51.90 0.36
C TRP A 314 -27.93 53.40 0.28
N SER A 315 -26.87 53.75 -0.48
CA SER A 315 -26.30 55.11 -0.50
C SER A 315 -26.54 55.94 -1.77
N GLY A 316 -27.37 55.51 -2.74
CA GLY A 316 -27.85 56.45 -3.77
C GLY A 316 -28.50 55.88 -5.04
N GLU A 317 -29.78 56.18 -5.22
CA GLU A 317 -30.40 56.50 -6.53
C GLU A 317 -29.93 57.92 -6.96
N GLU A 318 -29.80 58.36 -8.22
CA GLU A 318 -30.16 57.90 -9.57
C GLU A 318 -29.35 58.80 -10.54
N GLU A 319 -28.86 58.32 -11.69
CA GLU A 319 -29.02 59.06 -12.96
C GLU A 319 -28.82 58.17 -14.20
N LYS A 320 -29.72 58.33 -15.17
CA LYS A 320 -29.83 57.61 -16.45
C LYS A 320 -28.88 58.18 -17.50
N THR A 321 -28.45 57.37 -18.48
CA THR A 321 -28.72 57.62 -19.92
C THR A 321 -28.32 56.44 -20.82
N ASP A 322 -29.20 56.17 -21.80
CA ASP A 322 -29.05 55.24 -22.93
C ASP A 322 -27.86 55.54 -23.86
N LYS A 323 -27.24 54.51 -24.43
CA LYS A 323 -27.36 54.15 -25.87
C LYS A 323 -26.54 52.92 -26.27
N THR A 324 -27.18 52.11 -27.10
CA THR A 324 -26.75 50.93 -27.85
C THR A 324 -25.71 51.19 -28.95
N LYS A 325 -24.84 50.21 -29.25
CA LYS A 325 -24.77 49.46 -30.53
C LYS A 325 -23.53 48.55 -30.70
N GLU A 326 -23.82 47.30 -31.09
CA GLU A 326 -23.16 46.43 -32.10
C GLU A 326 -21.66 46.02 -31.92
N ALA A 327 -21.16 44.86 -32.34
CA ALA A 327 -21.66 43.50 -32.65
C ALA A 327 -20.44 42.65 -33.09
N LYS A 328 -20.60 41.32 -33.01
CA LYS A 328 -19.98 40.24 -33.81
C LYS A 328 -18.90 39.35 -33.17
N GLU A 329 -19.35 38.12 -32.94
CA GLU A 329 -18.62 36.86 -33.07
C GLU A 329 -18.08 36.67 -34.49
N ASP A 330 -16.98 35.92 -34.63
CA ASP A 330 -16.68 35.09 -35.81
C ASP A 330 -15.92 33.83 -35.36
N ASP A 331 -16.54 32.67 -35.64
CA ASP A 331 -15.94 31.34 -35.64
C ASP A 331 -14.99 31.19 -36.85
N PHE A 332 -13.80 30.60 -36.69
CA PHE A 332 -13.06 30.04 -37.84
C PHE A 332 -12.08 28.92 -37.45
N TRP A 333 -12.56 27.68 -37.51
CA TRP A 333 -11.73 26.49 -37.70
C TRP A 333 -11.51 26.26 -39.20
N ASN A 334 -10.25 26.13 -39.66
CA ASN A 334 -9.88 24.98 -40.51
C ASN A 334 -8.36 24.80 -40.68
N GLY A 335 -7.92 23.54 -40.68
CA GLY A 335 -6.58 23.13 -41.11
C GLY A 335 -6.20 21.70 -40.72
N LYS A 336 -6.70 20.70 -41.47
CA LYS A 336 -6.27 19.29 -41.43
C LYS A 336 -5.02 19.03 -42.30
N SER A 337 -4.18 18.07 -41.87
CA SER A 337 -3.65 16.92 -42.66
C SER A 337 -2.77 16.03 -41.73
N GLU A 338 -3.18 14.84 -41.29
CA GLU A 338 -3.09 13.47 -41.88
C GLU A 338 -1.75 12.71 -41.73
N ASN A 339 -1.84 11.60 -40.96
CA ASN A 339 -1.17 10.28 -40.97
C ASN A 339 0.37 10.12 -41.06
N THR A 340 0.93 9.22 -40.22
CA THR A 340 1.35 7.85 -40.63
C THR A 340 1.96 7.02 -39.47
N GLN A 341 1.41 5.80 -39.32
CA GLN A 341 1.89 4.48 -38.85
C GLN A 341 2.56 4.18 -37.48
N GLU A 342 1.89 3.20 -36.86
CA GLU A 342 2.33 2.08 -36.04
C GLU A 342 3.76 1.56 -36.26
N ASN A 343 4.39 1.14 -35.16
CA ASN A 343 5.14 -0.12 -35.16
C ASN A 343 4.98 -0.84 -33.82
N THR A 344 4.56 -2.10 -33.94
CA THR A 344 4.52 -3.15 -32.92
C THR A 344 5.86 -3.87 -32.92
N ASP A 345 6.48 -4.05 -31.76
CA ASP A 345 7.56 -5.03 -31.61
C ASP A 345 7.21 -6.03 -30.49
N ASP A 346 6.75 -7.20 -30.95
CA ASP A 346 6.67 -8.44 -30.20
C ASP A 346 8.09 -8.98 -29.92
N PHE A 347 8.48 -9.04 -28.65
CA PHE A 347 9.74 -9.67 -28.23
C PHE A 347 9.51 -10.73 -27.15
N TRP A 348 8.88 -11.86 -27.49
CA TRP A 348 8.99 -13.09 -26.70
C TRP A 348 8.84 -14.34 -27.59
N SER A 349 9.98 -14.98 -27.90
CA SER A 349 10.02 -16.40 -28.28
C SER A 349 11.25 -17.08 -27.68
N GLY A 350 11.02 -18.19 -26.95
CA GLY A 350 12.06 -19.09 -26.45
C GLY A 350 11.88 -19.44 -24.96
N LYS A 351 11.13 -20.50 -24.64
CA LYS A 351 11.58 -21.90 -24.40
C LYS A 351 12.42 -22.12 -23.12
N ASP A 352 11.81 -22.88 -22.22
CA ASP A 352 12.35 -23.51 -21.00
C ASP A 352 13.74 -24.13 -21.16
N LYS A 353 14.56 -24.05 -20.08
CA LYS A 353 15.22 -25.22 -19.46
C LYS A 353 15.43 -25.00 -17.96
N SER A 354 14.88 -25.91 -17.17
CA SER A 354 15.15 -26.10 -15.75
C SER A 354 16.57 -26.62 -15.50
N LYS A 355 17.18 -26.20 -14.39
CA LYS A 355 18.13 -27.01 -13.61
C LYS A 355 17.93 -26.73 -12.13
N ASN A 356 17.78 -27.81 -11.38
CA ASN A 356 17.78 -27.86 -9.92
C ASN A 356 19.18 -27.53 -9.40
N THR A 357 19.28 -26.56 -8.50
CA THR A 357 20.29 -26.49 -7.43
C THR A 357 19.59 -25.99 -6.16
N GLU A 358 19.81 -26.70 -5.06
CA GLU A 358 19.33 -26.31 -3.73
C GLU A 358 20.19 -25.13 -3.24
N ASP A 359 19.83 -23.89 -3.58
CA ASP A 359 20.69 -22.74 -3.28
C ASP A 359 20.12 -21.87 -2.14
N ASP A 360 20.94 -21.68 -1.11
CA ASP A 360 20.76 -20.82 0.06
C ASP A 360 21.17 -19.36 -0.23
N PHE A 361 20.69 -18.85 -1.37
CA PHE A 361 21.15 -17.66 -2.08
C PHE A 361 21.20 -16.35 -1.25
N TRP A 362 20.27 -16.12 -0.31
CA TRP A 362 20.13 -14.82 0.37
C TRP A 362 20.97 -14.62 1.64
N GLY A 363 21.92 -15.51 1.91
CA GLY A 363 22.87 -15.37 3.03
C GLY A 363 24.13 -14.57 2.71
N GLY A 364 24.26 -14.00 1.50
CA GLY A 364 25.50 -13.39 1.03
C GLY A 364 26.59 -14.42 0.64
N LYS A 365 26.16 -15.62 0.23
CA LYS A 365 27.04 -16.74 -0.16
C LYS A 365 27.02 -17.10 -1.64
N GLY A 366 26.17 -16.44 -2.45
CA GLY A 366 26.22 -16.56 -3.91
C GLY A 366 27.56 -16.03 -4.46
N SER A 367 27.98 -16.51 -5.62
CA SER A 367 29.13 -15.92 -6.31
C SER A 367 28.82 -14.46 -6.70
N VAL A 368 29.87 -13.64 -6.83
CA VAL A 368 29.72 -12.24 -7.26
C VAL A 368 28.99 -12.17 -8.59
N GLU A 369 29.28 -13.09 -9.51
CA GLU A 369 28.71 -13.16 -10.84
C GLU A 369 27.19 -13.41 -10.82
N GLU A 370 26.71 -14.29 -9.94
CA GLU A 370 25.28 -14.58 -9.81
C GLU A 370 24.50 -13.39 -9.24
N GLU A 371 25.09 -12.70 -8.26
CA GLU A 371 24.45 -11.53 -7.63
C GLU A 371 24.39 -10.34 -8.58
N VAL A 372 25.43 -10.15 -9.39
CA VAL A 372 25.45 -9.14 -10.46
C VAL A 372 24.37 -9.44 -11.50
N GLU A 373 24.26 -10.68 -11.96
CA GLU A 373 23.25 -11.06 -12.97
C GLU A 373 21.82 -10.94 -12.44
N LEU A 374 21.61 -11.23 -11.15
CA LEU A 374 20.31 -11.03 -10.52
C LEU A 374 19.93 -9.55 -10.48
N GLU A 375 20.80 -8.67 -9.98
CA GLU A 375 20.48 -7.23 -9.89
C GLU A 375 20.23 -6.64 -11.29
N ARG A 376 20.97 -7.11 -12.30
CA ARG A 376 20.74 -6.72 -13.70
C ARG A 376 19.36 -7.14 -14.20
N LYS A 377 18.95 -8.39 -13.93
CA LYS A 377 17.62 -8.89 -14.30
C LYS A 377 16.49 -8.20 -13.54
N LEU A 378 16.71 -7.86 -12.27
CA LEU A 378 15.75 -7.08 -11.49
C LEU A 378 15.60 -5.69 -12.10
N ALA A 379 16.69 -4.99 -12.39
CA ALA A 379 16.68 -3.69 -13.06
C ALA A 379 15.93 -3.73 -14.40
N GLU A 380 16.19 -4.74 -15.24
CA GLU A 380 15.50 -4.93 -16.52
C GLU A 380 13.99 -5.21 -16.35
N ALA A 381 13.59 -5.96 -15.32
CA ALA A 381 12.21 -6.39 -15.10
C ALA A 381 11.37 -5.37 -14.33
N SER A 382 11.98 -4.51 -13.53
CA SER A 382 11.29 -3.62 -12.60
C SER A 382 11.42 -2.13 -12.94
N GLY A 383 12.37 -1.75 -13.80
CA GLY A 383 12.79 -0.37 -14.06
C GLY A 383 13.65 0.23 -12.96
N ASP A 384 14.06 -0.57 -11.97
CA ASP A 384 15.17 -0.26 -11.07
C ASP A 384 16.47 -0.08 -11.86
N GLN A 385 17.46 0.52 -11.23
CA GLN A 385 18.77 0.72 -11.82
C GLN A 385 19.81 -0.11 -11.09
N TYR A 386 20.46 -1.00 -11.85
CA TYR A 386 21.70 -1.60 -11.37
C TYR A 386 22.85 -0.62 -11.60
N LEU A 387 23.42 -0.11 -10.50
CA LEU A 387 24.46 0.92 -10.50
C LEU A 387 25.88 0.34 -10.67
N GLY A 388 26.00 -0.99 -10.65
CA GLY A 388 27.26 -1.72 -10.79
C GLY A 388 27.72 -2.39 -9.50
N HIS A 389 28.99 -2.81 -9.49
CA HIS A 389 29.63 -3.38 -8.31
C HIS A 389 31.05 -2.83 -8.11
N LYS A 390 31.52 -2.82 -6.86
CA LYS A 390 32.89 -2.45 -6.48
C LYS A 390 33.41 -3.37 -5.37
N THR A 391 34.70 -3.67 -5.43
CA THR A 391 35.38 -4.44 -4.38
C THR A 391 36.15 -3.51 -3.46
N VAL A 392 36.06 -3.75 -2.15
CA VAL A 392 36.70 -2.95 -1.10
C VAL A 392 37.27 -3.85 0.00
N THR A 393 38.25 -3.34 0.74
CA THR A 393 38.80 -3.99 1.95
C THR A 393 38.46 -3.22 3.23
N THR A 394 37.70 -2.13 3.10
CA THR A 394 37.38 -1.23 4.22
C THR A 394 36.21 -1.75 5.04
N LYS A 395 36.14 -1.34 6.32
CA LYS A 395 35.08 -1.79 7.24
C LYS A 395 33.74 -1.12 7.00
N TYR A 396 33.75 0.09 6.46
CA TYR A 396 32.57 0.86 6.16
C TYR A 396 32.78 1.68 4.89
N ILE A 397 31.69 2.19 4.35
CA ILE A 397 31.64 3.18 3.28
C ILE A 397 30.93 4.44 3.77
N ARG A 398 31.26 5.57 3.16
CA ARG A 398 30.53 6.84 3.30
C ARG A 398 29.64 7.02 2.09
N VAL A 399 28.34 6.98 2.34
CA VAL A 399 27.31 7.34 1.38
C VAL A 399 27.03 8.82 1.55
N ARG A 400 27.28 9.61 0.53
CA ARG A 400 26.92 11.01 0.46
C ARG A 400 25.78 11.22 -0.53
N CYS A 401 24.74 11.91 -0.13
CA CYS A 401 23.63 12.25 -1.03
C CYS A 401 23.24 13.72 -0.94
N ARG A 402 22.77 14.27 -2.07
CA ARG A 402 22.21 15.61 -2.16
C ARG A 402 21.15 15.65 -3.26
N ASP A 403 20.35 16.70 -3.27
CA ASP A 403 19.53 17.04 -4.42
C ASP A 403 20.43 17.56 -5.55
N HIS A 404 20.25 17.02 -6.74
CA HIS A 404 20.97 17.45 -7.93
C HIS A 404 20.15 18.44 -8.79
N GLY A 405 18.83 18.43 -8.65
CA GLY A 405 17.91 19.29 -9.37
C GLY A 405 17.52 20.52 -8.57
N ASP A 406 16.22 20.85 -8.58
CA ASP A 406 15.65 21.93 -7.79
C ASP A 406 15.36 21.46 -6.37
N ILE A 407 15.74 22.25 -5.35
CA ILE A 407 15.49 21.91 -3.95
C ILE A 407 13.99 22.02 -3.64
N ASP A 408 13.24 20.98 -3.95
CA ASP A 408 11.77 20.95 -3.85
C ASP A 408 11.23 19.93 -2.83
N GLY A 409 12.14 19.36 -2.05
CA GLY A 409 11.81 18.40 -1.00
C GLY A 409 11.76 16.97 -1.50
N ASP A 410 12.60 16.63 -2.48
CA ASP A 410 12.88 15.27 -2.88
C ASP A 410 13.38 14.42 -1.71
N ARG A 411 12.89 13.17 -1.62
CA ARG A 411 13.14 12.27 -0.49
C ARG A 411 13.52 10.89 -0.96
N VAL A 412 14.50 10.32 -0.27
CA VAL A 412 15.03 9.01 -0.57
C VAL A 412 15.03 8.13 0.67
N GLU A 413 14.89 6.84 0.45
CA GLU A 413 15.17 5.82 1.44
C GLU A 413 16.46 5.11 1.07
N ILE A 414 17.28 4.83 2.07
CA ILE A 414 18.55 4.15 1.89
C ILE A 414 18.45 2.79 2.57
N LEU A 415 18.82 1.73 1.84
CA LEU A 415 18.80 0.36 2.31
C LEU A 415 20.19 -0.27 2.21
N HIS A 416 20.56 -1.05 3.22
CA HIS A 416 21.74 -1.91 3.23
C HIS A 416 21.29 -3.36 3.39
N ASN A 417 21.59 -4.21 2.41
CA ASN A 417 21.15 -5.61 2.36
C ASN A 417 19.64 -5.76 2.55
N GLY A 418 18.85 -4.85 1.96
CA GLY A 418 17.39 -4.82 2.08
C GLY A 418 16.87 -4.23 3.40
N LYS A 419 17.74 -3.95 4.38
CA LYS A 419 17.37 -3.27 5.61
C LYS A 419 17.43 -1.77 5.45
N VAL A 420 16.35 -1.09 5.82
CA VAL A 420 16.28 0.37 5.86
C VAL A 420 17.28 0.90 6.88
N ILE A 421 18.26 1.67 6.40
CA ILE A 421 19.20 2.42 7.24
C ILE A 421 18.74 3.87 7.40
N GLU A 422 18.08 4.44 6.39
CA GLU A 422 17.40 5.73 6.46
C GLU A 422 16.06 5.65 5.76
N SER A 423 14.96 5.85 6.49
CA SER A 423 13.61 5.54 6.02
C SER A 423 12.94 6.64 5.20
N ASN A 424 13.32 7.90 5.44
CA ASN A 424 12.69 9.05 4.79
C ASN A 424 13.61 10.27 4.84
N TYR A 425 14.67 10.24 4.05
CA TYR A 425 15.67 11.27 4.04
C TYR A 425 15.36 12.35 3.01
N THR A 426 15.08 13.58 3.47
CA THR A 426 14.89 14.74 2.58
C THR A 426 16.23 15.24 2.05
N LEU A 427 16.37 15.27 0.73
CA LEU A 427 17.52 15.77 0.04
C LEU A 427 17.62 17.30 0.17
N SER A 428 18.85 17.78 0.26
CA SER A 428 19.18 19.22 0.34
C SER A 428 20.23 19.54 -0.72
N ALA A 429 20.49 20.83 -0.98
CA ALA A 429 21.54 21.21 -1.93
C ALA A 429 22.96 20.78 -1.51
N SER A 430 23.23 20.65 -0.21
CA SER A 430 24.51 20.17 0.30
C SER A 430 24.51 18.66 0.46
N PHE A 431 25.69 18.05 0.29
CA PHE A 431 25.90 16.65 0.58
C PHE A 431 25.75 16.34 2.05
N SER A 432 24.82 15.45 2.34
CA SER A 432 24.69 14.78 3.64
C SER A 432 25.44 13.46 3.61
N THR A 433 25.98 13.03 4.74
CA THR A 433 26.86 11.86 4.82
C THR A 433 26.30 10.82 5.80
N PHE A 434 26.26 9.57 5.35
CA PHE A 434 25.84 8.39 6.10
C PHE A 434 26.95 7.35 6.06
N ASN A 435 27.30 6.79 7.22
CA ASN A 435 28.26 5.69 7.29
C ASN A 435 27.50 4.37 7.25
N VAL A 436 27.86 3.49 6.33
CA VAL A 436 27.30 2.13 6.22
C VAL A 436 28.39 1.13 6.57
N GLU A 437 28.22 0.42 7.67
CA GLU A 437 29.11 -0.67 8.07
C GLU A 437 28.92 -1.87 7.13
N LEU A 438 30.01 -2.37 6.55
CA LEU A 438 29.97 -3.47 5.61
C LEU A 438 30.12 -4.82 6.32
N THR A 439 29.22 -5.75 5.99
CA THR A 439 29.39 -7.16 6.33
C THR A 439 30.41 -7.81 5.40
N GLU A 440 31.01 -8.91 5.81
CA GLU A 440 31.92 -9.67 4.95
C GLU A 440 31.18 -10.20 3.71
N GLY A 441 31.83 -10.20 2.54
CA GLY A 441 31.20 -10.59 1.28
C GLY A 441 30.36 -9.49 0.64
N ILE A 442 29.23 -9.86 0.04
CA ILE A 442 28.45 -8.98 -0.85
C ILE A 442 27.49 -8.11 -0.02
N ASN A 443 27.59 -6.79 -0.21
CA ASN A 443 26.74 -5.78 0.42
C ASN A 443 25.93 -5.04 -0.63
N ARG A 444 24.60 -5.10 -0.56
CA ARG A 444 23.69 -4.32 -1.41
C ARG A 444 23.42 -2.97 -0.80
N ILE A 445 23.82 -1.91 -1.48
CA ILE A 445 23.50 -0.55 -1.10
C ILE A 445 22.44 -0.05 -2.08
N SER A 446 21.22 0.11 -1.60
CA SER A 446 20.11 0.55 -2.44
C SER A 446 19.59 1.90 -2.01
N PHE A 447 19.18 2.69 -2.99
CA PHE A 447 18.55 3.99 -2.80
C PHE A 447 17.19 3.95 -3.47
N ARG A 448 16.11 4.33 -2.80
CA ARG A 448 14.73 4.31 -3.32
C ARG A 448 14.15 5.72 -3.29
N ALA A 449 13.52 6.13 -4.40
CA ALA A 449 12.82 7.42 -4.47
C ALA A 449 11.45 7.32 -3.76
N LEU A 450 11.19 8.18 -2.77
CA LEU A 450 9.96 8.18 -1.98
C LEU A 450 8.90 9.18 -2.47
N ASN A 451 9.29 10.14 -3.30
CA ASN A 451 8.39 11.08 -3.95
C ASN A 451 8.96 11.51 -5.30
N GLN A 452 8.15 12.27 -6.05
CA GLN A 452 8.59 12.98 -7.24
C GLN A 452 8.86 14.42 -6.81
N GLY A 453 9.91 15.00 -7.38
CA GLY A 453 10.14 16.43 -7.35
C GLY A 453 9.16 17.16 -8.27
N SER A 454 9.26 18.48 -8.25
CA SER A 454 8.50 19.46 -9.02
C SER A 454 8.65 19.28 -10.54
N LEU A 455 9.77 18.73 -11.01
CA LEU A 455 10.01 18.37 -12.41
C LEU A 455 9.43 17.01 -12.82
N GLY A 456 8.73 16.32 -11.91
CA GLY A 456 8.03 15.07 -12.17
C GLY A 456 8.81 13.80 -11.82
N ASN A 457 10.11 13.89 -11.54
CA ASN A 457 10.93 12.79 -11.05
C ASN A 457 11.73 13.23 -9.81
N ASN A 458 12.27 12.27 -9.06
CA ASN A 458 13.22 12.51 -7.98
C ASN A 458 14.63 12.71 -8.55
N THR A 459 15.28 13.81 -8.22
CA THR A 459 16.66 14.11 -8.60
C THR A 459 17.59 14.04 -7.40
N ALA A 460 18.61 13.19 -7.50
CA ALA A 460 19.67 13.16 -6.50
C ALA A 460 21.04 12.94 -7.13
N GLN A 461 22.07 13.22 -6.33
CA GLN A 461 23.42 12.79 -6.61
C GLN A 461 23.92 11.94 -5.45
N PHE A 462 24.40 10.74 -5.77
CA PHE A 462 25.04 9.86 -4.81
C PHE A 462 26.53 9.78 -5.06
N ARG A 463 27.27 9.91 -3.98
CA ARG A 463 28.71 9.71 -3.93
C ARG A 463 29.02 8.69 -2.85
N ILE A 464 29.69 7.61 -3.21
CA ILE A 464 30.09 6.57 -2.27
C ILE A 464 31.60 6.55 -2.20
N GLU A 465 32.13 6.70 -1.00
CA GLU A 465 33.56 6.73 -0.70
C GLU A 465 33.90 5.60 0.28
N ASP A 466 35.12 5.08 0.22
CA ASP A 466 35.61 4.14 1.22
C ASP A 466 36.03 4.87 2.53
N GLN A 467 36.49 4.09 3.51
CA GLN A 467 37.00 4.60 4.78
C GLN A 467 38.21 5.54 4.62
N ASN A 468 38.94 5.45 3.51
CA ASN A 468 40.14 6.25 3.21
C ASN A 468 39.83 7.47 2.30
N ASP A 469 38.54 7.80 2.12
CA ASP A 469 38.05 8.88 1.25
C ASP A 469 38.28 8.62 -0.25
N ASN A 470 38.55 7.37 -0.65
CA ASN A 470 38.62 7.02 -2.07
C ASN A 470 37.21 6.93 -2.65
N LEU A 471 37.01 7.59 -3.79
CA LEU A 471 35.73 7.56 -4.50
C LEU A 471 35.48 6.19 -5.15
N LEU A 472 34.44 5.49 -4.69
CA LEU A 472 34.00 4.22 -5.24
C LEU A 472 32.95 4.39 -6.34
N TYR A 473 32.05 5.36 -6.16
CA TYR A 473 30.96 5.63 -7.07
C TYR A 473 30.53 7.09 -6.98
N ASN A 474 30.24 7.73 -8.12
CA ASN A 474 29.63 9.04 -8.19
C ASN A 474 28.67 9.05 -9.37
N ASN A 475 27.38 9.24 -9.11
CA ASN A 475 26.42 9.36 -10.18
C ASN A 475 25.26 10.27 -9.79
N GLU A 476 24.71 10.91 -10.81
CA GLU A 476 23.50 11.71 -10.75
C GLU A 476 22.40 10.87 -11.35
N TRP A 477 21.25 10.86 -10.69
CA TRP A 477 20.14 10.04 -11.13
C TRP A 477 18.86 10.87 -11.20
N ASN A 478 17.98 10.45 -12.10
CA ASN A 478 16.67 11.05 -12.32
C ASN A 478 15.68 9.89 -12.34
N ILE A 479 15.07 9.63 -11.19
CA ILE A 479 14.33 8.39 -10.92
C ILE A 479 12.88 8.71 -10.54
N THR A 480 11.95 7.95 -11.11
CA THR A 480 10.52 8.04 -10.76
C THR A 480 10.28 7.49 -9.35
N THR A 481 9.28 8.00 -8.61
CA THR A 481 8.91 7.48 -7.29
C THR A 481 8.69 5.97 -7.31
N GLY A 482 9.20 5.28 -6.29
CA GLY A 482 9.04 3.85 -6.07
C GLY A 482 10.11 2.99 -6.73
N TYR A 483 10.93 3.55 -7.62
CA TYR A 483 12.06 2.85 -8.20
C TYR A 483 13.32 3.02 -7.35
N LYS A 484 14.25 2.07 -7.53
CA LYS A 484 15.43 1.91 -6.70
C LYS A 484 16.69 1.76 -7.55
N GLY A 485 17.79 2.36 -7.10
CA GLY A 485 19.13 2.10 -7.63
C GLY A 485 19.93 1.23 -6.67
N THR A 486 20.51 0.13 -7.11
CA THR A 486 21.34 -0.77 -6.29
C THR A 486 22.80 -0.76 -6.74
N LEU A 487 23.72 -0.52 -5.82
CA LEU A 487 25.16 -0.75 -5.96
C LEU A 487 25.58 -1.94 -5.09
N LEU A 488 26.33 -2.89 -5.65
CA LEU A 488 26.94 -3.97 -4.88
C LEU A 488 28.35 -3.59 -4.42
N ILE A 489 28.62 -3.74 -3.12
CA ILE A 489 29.93 -3.55 -2.51
C ILE A 489 30.44 -4.88 -1.98
N ILE A 490 31.48 -5.41 -2.59
CA ILE A 490 32.08 -6.70 -2.26
C ILE A 490 33.23 -6.44 -1.30
N LYS A 491 33.04 -6.83 -0.04
CA LYS A 491 34.07 -6.72 1.00
C LYS A 491 34.88 -8.01 1.07
N ASN A 492 36.20 -7.86 0.93
CA ASN A 492 37.21 -8.93 1.00
C ASN A 492 38.14 -8.78 2.20
#